data_AF-A0A350IDC3-F1
#
_entry.id   AF-A0A350IDC3-F1
#
_cell.length_a   1.000
_cell.length_b   1.000
_cell.length_c   1.000
_cell.angle_alpha   90.00
_cell.angle_beta   90.00
_cell.angle_gamma   90.00
#
_symmetry.space_group_name_H-M   'P 1'
#
loop_
_entity.id
_entity.type
_entity.pdbx_description
1 polymer ?
#
loop_
_entity_poly.entity_id
_entity_poly.type
_entity_poly.pdbx_seq_one_letter_code
_entity_poly.pdbx_strand_id
1 'polypeptide(L)'
;MAAMRASLEIFEEASMSAIRKKSLKMGDYLLSLLDNIDTDKISIITPREHTRRGCQLSIQVKDADKRLFDKITEAGVIADWREPDVIRIAGAPLYNSYEDCWNFVELLRLELF
;
A
#
# COMPACT_ATOMS: atom_id res chain seq x y z
N MET A 1 -24.98 1.37 16.54
CA MET A 1 -25.35 1.04 15.13
C MET A 1 -25.22 2.21 14.15
N ALA A 2 -25.35 3.48 14.57
CA ALA A 2 -25.28 4.64 13.65
C ALA A 2 -23.98 4.73 12.82
N ALA A 3 -22.80 4.56 13.45
CA ALA A 3 -21.51 4.65 12.75
C ALA A 3 -21.33 3.56 11.66
N MET A 4 -21.76 2.33 11.94
CA MET A 4 -21.72 1.23 10.98
C MET A 4 -22.65 1.51 9.79
N ARG A 5 -23.85 2.05 10.05
CA ARG A 5 -24.79 2.42 9.00
C ARG A 5 -24.21 3.49 8.07
N ALA A 6 -23.64 4.56 8.63
CA ALA A 6 -22.99 5.60 7.84
C ALA A 6 -21.87 5.04 6.94
N SER A 7 -21.06 4.10 7.46
CA SER A 7 -20.07 3.40 6.64
C SER A 7 -20.74 2.62 5.51
N LEU A 8 -21.75 1.80 5.80
CA LEU A 8 -22.40 0.95 4.81
C LEU A 8 -23.10 1.76 3.70
N GLU A 9 -23.66 2.92 4.01
CA GLU A 9 -24.24 3.85 3.03
C GLU A 9 -23.19 4.29 1.98
N ILE A 10 -21.95 4.57 2.40
CA ILE A 10 -20.84 4.90 1.49
C ILE A 10 -20.48 3.68 0.60
N PHE A 11 -20.45 2.48 1.17
CA PHE A 11 -20.16 1.25 0.40
C PHE A 11 -21.27 0.94 -0.62
N GLU A 12 -22.52 1.21 -0.26
CA GLU A 12 -23.68 1.05 -1.14
C GLU A 12 -23.62 2.05 -2.30
N GLU A 13 -23.36 3.33 -2.03
CA GLU A 13 -23.21 4.37 -3.04
C GLU A 13 -22.05 4.06 -4.02
N ALA A 14 -20.90 3.63 -3.50
CA ALA A 14 -19.73 3.33 -4.32
C ALA A 14 -19.83 1.98 -5.06
N SER A 15 -20.60 1.01 -4.54
CA SER A 15 -20.67 -0.39 -4.97
C SER A 15 -19.36 -1.20 -4.80
N MET A 16 -19.49 -2.46 -4.37
CA MET A 16 -18.34 -3.36 -4.24
C MET A 16 -17.60 -3.63 -5.55
N SER A 17 -18.30 -3.62 -6.68
CA SER A 17 -17.70 -3.83 -8.01
C SER A 17 -16.75 -2.68 -8.39
N ALA A 18 -17.18 -1.43 -8.21
CA ALA A 18 -16.32 -0.28 -8.50
C ALA A 18 -15.16 -0.17 -7.51
N ILE A 19 -15.41 -0.42 -6.22
CA ILE A 19 -14.37 -0.48 -5.17
C ILE A 19 -13.29 -1.50 -5.54
N ARG A 20 -13.68 -2.73 -5.93
CA ARG A 20 -12.74 -3.78 -6.34
C ARG A 20 -11.97 -3.38 -7.59
N LYS A 21 -12.64 -2.81 -8.60
CA LYS A 21 -12.00 -2.34 -9.84
C LYS A 21 -10.95 -1.26 -9.55
N LYS A 22 -11.24 -0.29 -8.67
CA LYS A 22 -10.27 0.74 -8.26
C LYS A 22 -9.13 0.14 -7.44
N SER A 23 -9.42 -0.75 -6.49
CA SER A 23 -8.40 -1.42 -5.67
C SER A 23 -7.38 -2.19 -6.52
N LEU A 24 -7.85 -2.92 -7.55
CA LEU A 24 -6.95 -3.64 -8.45
C LEU A 24 -6.04 -2.70 -9.24
N LYS A 25 -6.62 -1.66 -9.87
CA LYS A 25 -5.87 -0.64 -10.61
C LYS A 25 -4.86 0.11 -9.74
N MET A 26 -5.26 0.49 -8.52
CA MET A 26 -4.38 1.17 -7.56
C MET A 26 -3.24 0.27 -7.11
N GLY A 27 -3.53 -1.02 -6.87
CA GLY A 27 -2.48 -1.98 -6.57
C GLY A 27 -1.55 -2.25 -7.76
N ASP A 28 -2.05 -2.30 -9.00
CA ASP A 28 -1.20 -2.39 -10.20
C ASP A 28 -0.30 -1.16 -10.34
N TYR A 29 -0.85 0.03 -10.06
CA TYR A 29 -0.10 1.27 -10.06
C TYR A 29 1.02 1.27 -9.01
N LEU A 30 0.71 0.94 -7.76
CA LEU A 30 1.71 0.78 -6.69
C LEU A 30 2.79 -0.24 -7.07
N LEU A 31 2.40 -1.41 -7.57
CA LEU A 31 3.35 -2.43 -8.03
C LEU A 31 4.26 -1.87 -9.13
N SER A 32 3.71 -1.17 -10.11
CA SER A 32 4.52 -0.58 -11.19
C SER A 32 5.49 0.48 -10.71
N LEU A 33 5.11 1.31 -9.74
CA LEU A 33 5.99 2.31 -9.15
C LEU A 33 7.12 1.65 -8.33
N LEU A 34 6.78 0.64 -7.53
CA LEU A 34 7.75 -0.11 -6.72
C LEU A 34 8.76 -0.87 -7.61
N ASP A 35 8.31 -1.43 -8.72
CA ASP A 35 9.16 -2.13 -9.70
C ASP A 35 10.15 -1.20 -10.41
N ASN A 36 9.82 0.09 -10.50
CA ASN A 36 10.69 1.10 -11.12
C ASN A 36 11.75 1.65 -10.15
N ILE A 37 11.77 1.22 -8.89
CA ILE A 37 12.86 1.55 -7.97
C ILE A 37 14.04 0.64 -8.27
N ASP A 38 15.13 1.20 -8.79
CA ASP A 38 16.36 0.47 -9.08
C ASP A 38 17.13 0.13 -7.79
N THR A 39 16.69 -0.92 -7.10
CA THR A 39 17.29 -1.37 -5.84
C THR A 39 17.10 -2.88 -5.63
N ASP A 40 18.07 -3.51 -4.97
CA ASP A 40 17.98 -4.89 -4.49
C ASP A 40 17.48 -4.98 -3.04
N LYS A 41 17.34 -3.84 -2.33
CA LYS A 41 16.98 -3.76 -0.92
C LYS A 41 15.52 -4.11 -0.61
N ILE A 42 14.63 -4.14 -1.60
CA ILE A 42 13.23 -4.49 -1.39
C ILE A 42 12.79 -5.66 -2.28
N SER A 43 11.75 -6.37 -1.83
CA SER A 43 11.08 -7.42 -2.61
C SER A 43 9.59 -7.42 -2.31
N ILE A 44 8.75 -7.59 -3.32
CA ILE A 44 7.29 -7.64 -3.13
C ILE A 44 6.86 -9.09 -2.89
N ILE A 45 6.32 -9.36 -1.70
CA ILE A 45 5.84 -10.71 -1.31
C ILE A 45 4.42 -10.95 -1.84
N THR A 46 3.61 -9.89 -1.94
CA THR A 46 2.21 -10.02 -2.37
C THR A 46 2.14 -10.53 -3.82
N PRO A 47 1.33 -11.57 -4.11
CA PRO A 47 1.15 -12.06 -5.48
C PRO A 47 0.68 -10.96 -6.43
N ARG A 48 1.16 -10.97 -7.68
CA ARG A 48 0.72 -10.01 -8.70
C ARG A 48 -0.66 -10.33 -9.27
N GLU A 49 -1.02 -11.61 -9.27
CA GLU A 49 -2.30 -12.11 -9.77
C GLU A 49 -3.49 -11.46 -9.03
N HIS A 50 -4.39 -10.83 -9.78
CA HIS A 50 -5.54 -10.10 -9.23
C HIS A 50 -6.43 -10.98 -8.35
N THR A 51 -6.59 -12.26 -8.68
CA THR A 51 -7.38 -13.24 -7.92
C THR A 51 -6.77 -13.63 -6.57
N ARG A 52 -5.48 -13.34 -6.36
CA ARG A 52 -4.72 -13.74 -5.18
C ARG A 52 -4.28 -12.55 -4.31
N ARG A 53 -4.78 -11.34 -4.59
CA ARG A 53 -4.43 -10.13 -3.83
C ARG A 53 -5.62 -9.22 -3.51
N GLY A 54 -5.54 -8.59 -2.34
CA GLY A 54 -6.43 -7.52 -1.89
C GLY A 54 -5.90 -6.13 -2.26
N CYS A 55 -6.20 -5.13 -1.42
CA CYS A 55 -5.61 -3.78 -1.52
C CYS A 55 -4.25 -3.67 -0.82
N GLN A 56 -3.93 -4.57 0.11
CA GLN A 56 -2.67 -4.58 0.85
C GLN A 56 -1.54 -5.15 0.00
N LEU A 57 -0.39 -4.49 0.02
CA LEU A 57 0.88 -4.99 -0.48
C LEU A 57 1.86 -5.17 0.69
N SER A 58 2.59 -6.29 0.68
CA SER A 58 3.66 -6.61 1.62
C SER A 58 5.00 -6.44 0.91
N ILE A 59 5.80 -5.52 1.41
CA ILE A 59 7.13 -5.17 0.91
C ILE A 59 8.14 -5.69 1.92
N GLN A 60 8.92 -6.70 1.53
CA GLN A 60 10.07 -7.14 2.29
C GLN A 60 11.21 -6.16 2.11
N VAL A 61 11.91 -5.82 3.20
CA VAL A 61 13.10 -4.97 3.20
C VAL A 61 14.30 -5.85 3.57
N LYS A 62 15.13 -6.20 2.58
CA LYS A 62 16.28 -7.10 2.77
C LYS A 62 17.34 -6.44 3.62
N ASP A 63 17.89 -7.22 4.55
CA ASP A 63 19.01 -6.82 5.42
C ASP A 63 18.77 -5.54 6.22
N ALA A 64 17.51 -5.09 6.32
CA ALA A 64 17.15 -3.84 6.94
C ALA A 64 16.59 -4.06 8.34
N ASP A 65 16.97 -3.17 9.24
CA ASP A 65 16.32 -3.01 10.51
C ASP A 65 15.06 -2.15 10.37
N LYS A 66 14.36 -1.95 11.49
CA LYS A 66 13.14 -1.15 11.56
C LYS A 66 13.35 0.33 11.19
N ARG A 67 14.58 0.82 10.97
CA ARG A 67 14.85 2.24 10.71
C ARG A 67 14.16 2.75 9.46
N LEU A 68 14.12 1.98 8.36
CA LEU A 68 13.39 2.40 7.16
C LEU A 68 11.91 2.65 7.48
N PHE A 69 11.30 1.73 8.24
CA PHE A 69 9.92 1.85 8.69
C PHE A 69 9.71 3.07 9.61
N ASP A 70 10.64 3.29 10.54
CA ASP A 70 10.55 4.43 11.47
C ASP A 70 10.64 5.77 10.71
N LYS A 71 11.55 5.88 9.73
CA LYS A 71 11.67 7.09 8.90
C LYS A 71 10.44 7.39 8.05
N ILE A 72 9.87 6.37 7.39
CA ILE A 72 8.63 6.59 6.62
C ILE A 72 7.47 6.99 7.54
N THR A 73 7.45 6.46 8.77
CA THR A 73 6.44 6.79 9.78
C THR A 73 6.60 8.23 10.26
N GLU A 74 7.83 8.68 10.53
CA GLU A 74 8.15 10.06 10.90
C GLU A 74 7.76 11.07 9.80
N ALA A 75 7.83 10.66 8.53
CA ALA A 75 7.38 11.46 7.41
C ALA A 75 5.85 11.42 7.17
N GLY A 76 5.09 10.77 8.06
CA GLY A 76 3.62 10.79 8.06
C GLY A 76 2.96 9.62 7.31
N VAL A 77 3.72 8.62 6.86
CA VAL A 77 3.14 7.41 6.26
C VAL A 77 2.63 6.49 7.36
N ILE A 78 1.33 6.17 7.33
CA ILE A 78 0.74 5.17 8.23
C ILE A 78 0.79 3.80 7.56
N ALA A 79 1.76 2.99 7.99
CA ALA A 79 1.96 1.62 7.53
C ALA A 79 2.07 0.67 8.74
N ASP A 80 2.12 -0.63 8.48
CA ASP A 80 2.28 -1.65 9.50
C ASP A 80 3.61 -2.40 9.32
N TRP A 81 4.38 -2.52 10.41
CA TRP A 81 5.59 -3.35 10.44
C TRP A 81 5.27 -4.76 10.88
N ARG A 82 5.79 -5.75 10.16
CA ARG A 82 5.75 -7.16 10.51
C ARG A 82 7.14 -7.74 10.56
N GLU A 83 7.45 -8.30 11.71
CA GLU A 83 8.67 -9.06 11.93
C GLU A 83 8.81 -10.21 10.90
N PRO A 84 10.04 -10.49 10.43
CA PRO A 84 11.27 -9.79 10.79
C PRO A 84 11.53 -8.49 10.01
N ASP A 85 10.95 -8.32 8.82
CA ASP A 85 11.47 -7.37 7.82
C ASP A 85 10.42 -6.87 6.80
N VAL A 86 9.13 -6.86 7.15
CA VAL A 86 8.05 -6.58 6.19
C VAL A 86 7.30 -5.30 6.54
N ILE A 87 7.23 -4.39 5.57
CA ILE A 87 6.34 -3.21 5.60
C ILE A 87 5.07 -3.56 4.83
N ARG A 88 3.92 -3.38 5.48
CA ARG A 88 2.60 -3.56 4.86
C ARG A 88 1.93 -2.22 4.65
N ILE A 89 1.56 -1.96 3.40
CA ILE A 89 0.79 -0.78 2.98
C ILE A 89 -0.51 -1.23 2.32
N ALA A 90 -1.51 -0.36 2.28
CA ALA A 90 -2.73 -0.64 1.53
C ALA A 90 -3.24 0.64 0.85
N GLY A 91 -3.32 0.61 -0.48
CA GLY A 91 -4.06 1.63 -1.23
C GLY A 91 -5.56 1.38 -1.09
N ALA A 92 -6.19 1.99 -0.09
CA ALA A 92 -7.61 1.80 0.18
C ALA A 92 -8.46 2.64 -0.78
N PRO A 93 -9.25 2.01 -1.67
CA PRO A 93 -9.86 2.70 -2.81
C PRO A 93 -10.90 3.77 -2.44
N LEU A 94 -11.49 3.72 -1.25
CA LEU A 94 -12.52 4.69 -0.85
C LEU A 94 -11.94 6.07 -0.48
N TYR A 95 -10.71 6.12 0.03
CA TYR A 95 -10.16 7.35 0.59
C TYR A 95 -8.69 7.61 0.23
N ASN A 96 -7.99 6.66 -0.41
CA ASN A 96 -6.69 6.95 -1.00
C ASN A 96 -6.81 7.40 -2.46
N SER A 97 -5.89 8.29 -2.82
CA SER A 97 -5.66 8.77 -4.18
C SER A 97 -4.49 8.03 -4.85
N TYR A 98 -4.38 8.18 -6.17
CA TYR A 98 -3.18 7.71 -6.87
C TYR A 98 -1.95 8.58 -6.52
N GLU A 99 -2.16 9.85 -6.16
CA GLU A 99 -1.11 10.75 -5.71
C GLU A 99 -0.54 10.30 -4.36
N ASP A 100 -1.37 9.80 -3.43
CA ASP A 100 -0.90 9.21 -2.17
C ASP A 100 0.04 8.02 -2.43
N CYS A 101 -0.32 7.19 -3.43
CA CYS A 101 0.49 6.04 -3.83
C CYS A 101 1.83 6.49 -4.40
N TRP A 102 1.84 7.53 -5.23
CA TRP A 102 3.06 8.11 -5.80
C TRP A 102 3.93 8.73 -4.73
N ASN A 103 3.37 9.58 -3.86
CA ASN A 103 4.06 10.23 -2.75
C ASN A 103 4.71 9.19 -1.82
N PHE A 104 3.98 8.11 -1.50
CA PHE A 104 4.54 7.01 -0.71
C PHE A 104 5.76 6.38 -1.39
N VAL A 105 5.66 6.04 -2.68
CA VAL A 105 6.77 5.37 -3.40
C VAL A 105 7.96 6.30 -3.57
N GLU A 106 7.75 7.58 -3.84
CA GLU A 106 8.83 8.57 -3.90
C GLU A 106 9.54 8.71 -2.56
N LEU A 107 8.78 8.75 -1.47
CA LEU A 107 9.35 8.81 -0.12
C LEU A 107 10.15 7.54 0.21
N LEU A 108 9.60 6.37 -0.09
CA LEU A 108 10.29 5.09 0.06
C LEU A 108 11.59 5.08 -0.75
N ARG A 109 11.55 5.56 -2.00
CA ARG A 109 12.72 5.68 -2.87
C ARG A 109 13.79 6.57 -2.24
N LEU A 110 13.42 7.75 -1.73
CA LEU A 110 14.36 8.67 -1.10
C LEU A 110 15.04 8.06 0.13
N GLU A 111 14.31 7.28 0.94
CA GLU A 111 14.87 6.67 2.15
C GLU A 111 15.71 5.40 1.91
N LEU A 112 15.64 4.84 0.69
CA LEU A 112 16.44 3.68 0.29
C LEU A 112 17.86 4.06 -0.17
N PHE A 113 18.11 5.32 -0.51
CA PHE A 113 19.41 5.85 -0.98
C PHE A 113 20.03 6.82 0.02
#